data_AF-A0A418E239-F1
#
_entry.id   AF-A0A418E239-F1
#
_cell.length_a   1.000
_cell.length_b   1.000
_cell.length_c   1.000
_cell.angle_alpha   90.00
_cell.angle_beta   90.00
_cell.angle_gamma   90.00
#
_symmetry.space_group_name_H-M   'P 1'
#
loop_
_entity.id
_entity.type
_entity.pdbx_description
1 polymer ?
#
loop_
_entity_poly.entity_id
_entity_poly.type
_entity_poly.pdbx_seq_one_letter_code
_entity_poly.pdbx_strand_id
1 'polypeptide(L)'
;MLSPRSNSFTKSSPHDKHMSPAMEWRNKSVSCDALRGFESSRKTYIDPGQSADRRYWELFCQEVTAGREHNARLVKFFTQKVAADLAYADSLRRLRLVLDGPPVADPSSASVAASSTKSKMNLQVASSCDQALAALGESQQLLCEKLEMFTNTVQRDVLLRPFQEMVRTYEETVSAMLSEGDALDALLHVTQRRVHEAFAVYDGVFRDMERHRHAKDPSGPADSKAAGNDLWLAEMSYGVHVKRLQTVRVEYVKGMAGLFHQFKVY
;
A
#
# COMPACT_ATOMS: atom_id res chain seq x y z
N MET A 1 1.47 4.21 46.85
CA MET A 1 0.34 3.48 47.44
C MET A 1 -0.41 2.77 46.32
N LEU A 2 -0.26 1.45 46.21
CA LEU A 2 -0.79 0.64 45.12
C LEU A 2 -2.08 -0.04 45.59
N SER A 3 -3.20 0.29 44.97
CA SER A 3 -4.49 -0.37 45.20
C SER A 3 -4.51 -1.72 44.47
N PRO A 4 -4.83 -2.84 45.13
CA PRO A 4 -4.96 -4.12 44.46
C PRO A 4 -6.31 -4.17 43.73
N ARG A 5 -6.26 -4.19 42.39
CA ARG A 5 -7.44 -4.47 41.54
C ARG A 5 -7.96 -5.87 41.86
N SER A 6 -9.19 -5.94 42.33
CA SER A 6 -9.98 -7.14 42.58
C SER A 6 -10.18 -7.92 41.28
N ASN A 7 -9.37 -8.96 41.08
CA ASN A 7 -9.53 -9.94 40.02
C ASN A 7 -10.54 -11.00 40.46
N SER A 8 -11.44 -11.38 39.53
CA SER A 8 -12.41 -12.51 39.60
C SER A 8 -13.65 -12.28 40.49
N PHE A 9 -14.75 -11.82 39.88
CA PHE A 9 -16.07 -11.66 40.53
C PHE A 9 -16.89 -12.96 40.70
N THR A 10 -16.36 -14.13 40.31
CA THR A 10 -17.09 -15.42 40.39
C THR A 10 -16.37 -16.48 41.22
N LYS A 11 -15.35 -16.11 42.02
CA LYS A 11 -14.77 -17.07 42.97
C LYS A 11 -15.72 -17.17 44.17
N SER A 12 -16.52 -18.24 44.18
CA SER A 12 -17.40 -18.60 45.29
C SER A 12 -16.62 -18.55 46.61
N SER A 13 -17.03 -17.65 47.49
CA SER A 13 -16.45 -17.50 48.82
C SER A 13 -17.00 -18.63 49.71
N PRO A 14 -16.26 -19.15 50.71
CA PRO A 14 -16.73 -20.25 51.57
C PRO A 14 -18.03 -19.93 52.35
N HIS A 15 -18.50 -18.67 52.29
CA HIS A 15 -19.76 -18.18 52.86
C HIS A 15 -21.00 -18.37 51.96
N ASP A 16 -20.88 -18.88 50.73
CA ASP A 16 -22.00 -19.00 49.77
C ASP A 16 -22.99 -20.17 50.05
N LYS A 17 -23.08 -20.67 51.28
CA LYS A 17 -23.97 -21.80 51.60
C LYS A 17 -25.46 -21.44 51.67
N HIS A 18 -25.84 -20.16 51.61
CA HIS A 18 -27.24 -19.72 51.64
C HIS A 18 -27.50 -18.46 50.79
N MET A 19 -27.07 -18.42 49.53
CA MET A 19 -27.61 -17.41 48.61
C MET A 19 -29.05 -17.78 48.23
N SER A 20 -30.00 -16.87 48.46
CA SER A 20 -31.36 -17.07 47.96
C SER A 20 -31.38 -16.95 46.42
N PRO A 21 -32.24 -17.69 45.70
CA PRO A 21 -32.36 -17.57 44.24
C PRO A 21 -32.64 -16.14 43.76
N ALA A 22 -33.33 -15.33 44.58
CA ALA A 22 -33.57 -13.92 44.31
C ALA A 22 -32.29 -13.07 44.35
N MET A 23 -31.37 -13.37 45.27
CA MET A 23 -30.07 -12.70 45.35
C MET A 23 -29.13 -13.14 44.24
N GLU A 24 -29.11 -14.43 43.87
CA GLU A 24 -28.33 -14.90 42.72
C GLU A 24 -28.76 -14.23 41.42
N TRP A 25 -30.08 -14.14 41.20
CA TRP A 25 -30.63 -13.42 40.06
C TRP A 25 -30.23 -11.93 40.07
N ARG A 26 -30.36 -11.26 41.22
CA ARG A 26 -29.95 -9.86 41.37
C ARG A 26 -28.48 -9.66 41.01
N ASN A 27 -27.59 -10.55 41.44
CA ASN A 27 -26.17 -10.49 41.11
C ASN A 27 -25.94 -10.66 39.60
N LYS A 28 -26.64 -11.60 38.96
CA LYS A 28 -26.58 -11.80 37.50
C LYS A 28 -27.08 -10.58 36.72
N SER A 29 -28.19 -9.97 37.14
CA SER A 29 -28.69 -8.73 36.53
C SER A 29 -27.71 -7.57 36.66
N VAL A 30 -27.13 -7.35 37.85
CA VAL A 30 -26.12 -6.31 38.05
C VAL A 30 -24.87 -6.55 37.19
N SER A 31 -24.42 -7.81 37.08
CA SER A 31 -23.28 -8.16 36.21
C SER A 31 -23.59 -7.88 34.73
N CYS A 32 -24.80 -8.22 34.28
CA CYS A 32 -25.24 -7.96 32.91
C CYS A 32 -25.29 -6.47 32.60
N ASP A 33 -25.86 -5.66 33.49
CA ASP A 33 -25.91 -4.21 33.32
C ASP A 33 -24.50 -3.60 33.27
N ALA A 34 -23.58 -4.10 34.09
CA ALA A 34 -22.17 -3.70 34.06
C ALA A 34 -21.51 -4.06 32.72
N LEU A 35 -21.76 -5.26 32.18
CA LEU A 35 -21.22 -5.70 30.89
C LEU A 35 -21.81 -4.93 29.70
N ARG A 36 -23.12 -4.65 29.71
CA ARG A 36 -23.78 -3.79 28.73
C ARG A 36 -23.23 -2.35 28.77
N GLY A 37 -23.01 -1.82 29.97
CA GLY A 37 -22.39 -0.50 30.16
C GLY A 37 -20.94 -0.45 29.67
N PHE A 38 -20.17 -1.51 29.93
CA PHE A 38 -18.82 -1.66 29.39
C PHE A 38 -18.82 -1.70 27.87
N GLU A 39 -19.71 -2.48 27.24
CA GLU A 39 -19.80 -2.56 25.79
C GLU A 39 -20.24 -1.25 25.14
N SER A 40 -21.20 -0.55 25.75
CA SER A 40 -21.57 0.79 25.30
C SER A 40 -20.38 1.76 25.33
N SER A 41 -19.57 1.70 26.39
CA SER A 41 -18.33 2.48 26.50
C SER A 41 -17.30 2.06 25.45
N ARG A 42 -17.10 0.75 25.23
CA ARG A 42 -16.18 0.23 24.20
C ARG A 42 -16.58 0.74 22.82
N LYS A 43 -17.87 0.65 22.47
CA LYS A 43 -18.42 1.18 21.21
C LYS A 43 -18.24 2.68 21.06
N THR A 44 -18.37 3.43 22.15
CA THR A 44 -18.27 4.90 22.11
C THR A 44 -16.82 5.37 21.99
N TYR A 45 -15.87 4.72 22.66
CA TYR A 45 -14.50 5.23 22.79
C TYR A 45 -13.43 4.45 22.01
N ILE A 46 -13.65 3.17 21.72
CA ILE A 46 -12.65 2.31 21.06
C ILE A 46 -12.95 2.12 19.58
N ASP A 47 -14.20 1.83 19.23
CA ASP A 47 -14.60 1.55 17.83
C ASP A 47 -14.31 2.74 16.87
N PRO A 48 -14.52 4.02 17.25
CA PRO A 48 -14.16 5.14 16.37
C PRO A 48 -12.65 5.25 16.11
N GLY A 49 -11.83 5.01 17.14
CA GLY A 49 -10.38 5.02 17.00
C GLY A 49 -9.89 3.92 16.06
N GLN A 50 -10.41 2.71 16.20
CA GLN A 50 -10.08 1.59 15.30
C GLN A 50 -10.54 1.83 13.86
N SER A 51 -11.72 2.44 13.68
CA SER A 51 -12.22 2.81 12.36
C SER A 51 -11.33 3.87 11.71
N ALA A 52 -10.82 4.82 12.49
CA ALA A 52 -9.86 5.81 12.01
C ALA A 52 -8.52 5.16 11.65
N ASP A 53 -7.97 4.29 12.51
CA ASP A 53 -6.73 3.56 12.26
C ASP A 53 -6.77 2.77 10.95
N ARG A 54 -7.89 2.08 10.69
CA ARG A 54 -8.12 1.36 9.44
C ARG A 54 -8.19 2.31 8.24
N ARG A 55 -8.89 3.43 8.37
CA ARG A 55 -8.96 4.43 7.28
C ARG A 55 -7.56 4.98 6.95
N TYR A 56 -6.71 5.20 7.95
CA TYR A 56 -5.33 5.61 7.72
C TYR A 56 -4.53 4.55 6.98
N TRP A 57 -4.71 3.26 7.34
CA TRP A 57 -4.11 2.16 6.60
C TRP A 57 -4.56 2.12 5.14
N GLU A 58 -5.86 2.23 4.87
CA GLU A 58 -6.41 2.25 3.51
C GLU A 58 -5.87 3.42 2.67
N LEU A 59 -5.78 4.62 3.26
CA LEU A 59 -5.19 5.79 2.60
C LEU A 59 -3.71 5.58 2.30
N PHE A 60 -2.97 4.98 3.23
CA PHE A 60 -1.57 4.67 3.03
C PHE A 60 -1.36 3.66 1.90
N CYS A 61 -2.16 2.59 1.85
CA CYS A 61 -2.14 1.62 0.75
C CYS A 61 -2.38 2.27 -0.61
N GLN A 62 -3.31 3.23 -0.67
CA GLN A 62 -3.58 4.00 -1.90
C GLN A 62 -2.40 4.85 -2.32
N GLU A 63 -1.82 5.62 -1.39
CA GLU A 63 -0.67 6.50 -1.66
C GLU A 63 0.54 5.70 -2.17
N VAL A 64 0.81 4.59 -1.50
CA VAL A 64 1.92 3.71 -1.83
C VAL A 64 1.71 3.01 -3.18
N THR A 65 0.48 2.63 -3.51
CA THR A 65 0.13 2.10 -4.84
C THR A 65 0.28 3.17 -5.92
N ALA A 66 -0.15 4.40 -5.65
CA ALA A 66 0.06 5.52 -6.54
C ALA A 66 1.58 5.76 -6.77
N GLY A 67 2.40 5.70 -5.73
CA GLY A 67 3.86 5.78 -5.84
C GLY A 67 4.46 4.75 -6.80
N ARG A 68 4.01 3.49 -6.72
CA ARG A 68 4.41 2.44 -7.68
C ARG A 68 4.05 2.80 -9.12
N GLU A 69 2.84 3.28 -9.36
CA GLU A 69 2.42 3.67 -10.70
C GLU A 69 3.25 4.84 -11.24
N HIS A 70 3.55 5.84 -10.40
CA HIS A 70 4.39 6.97 -10.79
C HIS A 70 5.80 6.49 -11.18
N ASN A 71 6.39 5.59 -10.39
CA ASN A 71 7.68 4.97 -10.70
C ASN A 71 7.64 4.22 -12.05
N ALA A 72 6.63 3.40 -12.28
CA ALA A 72 6.45 2.69 -13.55
C ALA A 72 6.28 3.66 -14.74
N ARG A 73 5.52 4.74 -14.56
CA ARG A 73 5.37 5.80 -15.58
C ARG A 73 6.70 6.48 -15.90
N LEU A 74 7.50 6.80 -14.89
CA LEU A 74 8.81 7.42 -15.07
C LEU A 74 9.79 6.47 -15.78
N VAL A 75 9.84 5.19 -15.40
CA VAL A 75 10.69 4.20 -16.07
C VAL A 75 10.34 4.12 -17.55
N LYS A 76 9.04 4.05 -17.86
CA LYS A 76 8.54 4.03 -19.23
C LYS A 76 8.93 5.31 -19.99
N PHE A 77 8.70 6.48 -19.41
CA PHE A 77 9.03 7.77 -20.01
C PHE A 77 10.51 7.86 -20.38
N PHE A 78 11.40 7.57 -19.43
CA PHE A 78 12.83 7.68 -19.70
C PHE A 78 13.35 6.64 -20.69
N THR A 79 12.81 5.42 -20.64
CA THR A 79 13.12 4.38 -21.63
C THR A 79 12.74 4.84 -23.05
N GLN A 80 11.55 5.43 -23.20
CA GLN A 80 11.09 5.98 -24.48
C GLN A 80 11.94 7.18 -24.92
N LYS A 81 12.36 8.05 -23.99
CA LYS A 81 13.21 9.20 -24.31
C LYS A 81 14.57 8.77 -24.84
N VAL A 82 15.21 7.79 -24.19
CA VAL A 82 16.48 7.20 -24.66
C VAL A 82 16.31 6.59 -26.05
N ALA A 83 15.26 5.81 -26.28
CA ALA A 83 15.00 5.22 -27.59
C ALA A 83 14.79 6.30 -28.67
N ALA A 84 14.08 7.38 -28.36
CA ALA A 84 13.87 8.50 -29.27
C ALA A 84 15.18 9.24 -29.60
N ASP A 85 16.04 9.47 -28.62
CA ASP A 85 17.32 10.16 -28.82
C ASP A 85 18.30 9.32 -29.65
N LEU A 86 18.33 7.99 -29.43
CA LEU A 86 19.11 7.07 -30.26
C LEU A 86 18.57 7.02 -31.70
N ALA A 87 17.25 6.95 -31.88
CA ALA A 87 16.64 6.98 -33.21
C ALA A 87 16.90 8.31 -33.95
N TYR A 88 16.95 9.43 -33.22
CA TYR A 88 17.30 10.73 -33.77
C TYR A 88 18.78 10.79 -34.21
N ALA A 89 19.70 10.30 -33.37
CA ALA A 89 21.12 10.17 -33.72
C ALA A 89 21.29 9.29 -34.98
N ASP A 90 20.61 8.15 -35.04
CA ASP A 90 20.61 7.27 -36.21
C ASP A 90 20.09 7.97 -37.48
N SER A 91 19.05 8.78 -37.34
CA SER A 91 18.48 9.55 -38.46
C SER A 91 19.45 10.61 -38.98
N LEU A 92 20.19 11.29 -38.08
CA LEU A 92 21.25 12.21 -38.46
C LEU A 92 22.38 11.50 -39.20
N ARG A 93 22.79 10.30 -38.75
CA ARG A 93 23.79 9.47 -39.45
C ARG A 93 23.31 9.06 -40.84
N ARG A 94 22.04 8.67 -41.01
CA ARG A 94 21.47 8.33 -42.32
C ARG A 94 21.41 9.52 -43.28
N LEU A 95 21.07 10.71 -42.77
CA LEU A 95 20.99 11.92 -43.59
C LEU A 95 22.37 12.32 -44.16
N ARG A 96 23.44 12.11 -43.39
CA ARG A 96 24.83 12.25 -43.86
C ARG A 96 25.16 11.29 -45.01
N LEU A 97 24.78 10.01 -44.88
CA LEU A 97 25.00 9.01 -45.93
C LEU A 97 24.30 9.35 -47.26
N VAL A 98 23.15 10.03 -47.19
CA VAL A 98 22.43 10.51 -48.39
C VAL A 98 23.16 11.69 -49.04
N LEU A 99 23.73 12.60 -48.23
CA LEU A 99 24.49 13.75 -48.72
C LEU A 99 25.86 13.37 -49.30
N ASP A 100 26.50 12.35 -48.75
CA ASP A 100 27.80 11.83 -49.21
C ASP A 100 27.67 10.77 -50.33
N GLY A 101 26.43 10.43 -50.71
CA GLY A 101 26.16 9.48 -51.80
C GLY A 101 26.64 10.01 -53.16
N PRO A 102 27.01 9.13 -54.11
CA PRO A 102 27.47 9.56 -55.42
C PRO A 102 26.40 10.43 -56.09
N PRO A 103 26.78 11.54 -56.74
CA PRO A 103 25.81 12.38 -57.43
C PRO A 103 25.06 11.49 -58.42
N VAL A 104 23.72 11.54 -58.35
CA VAL A 104 22.86 10.87 -59.33
C VAL A 104 23.32 11.34 -60.70
N ALA A 105 23.89 10.42 -61.48
CA ALA A 105 24.41 10.73 -62.79
C ALA A 105 23.23 11.13 -63.68
N ASP A 106 23.02 12.44 -63.84
CA ASP A 106 22.09 12.96 -64.84
C ASP A 106 22.61 12.53 -66.22
N PRO A 107 21.80 11.87 -67.07
CA PRO A 107 22.24 11.39 -68.39
C PRO A 107 22.49 12.51 -69.41
N SER A 108 22.37 13.78 -69.04
CA SER A 108 22.24 14.90 -69.98
C SER A 108 23.26 16.01 -69.73
N SER A 109 24.55 15.68 -69.76
CA SER A 109 25.63 16.67 -69.75
C SER A 109 26.71 16.33 -70.79
N ALA A 110 26.34 16.46 -72.06
CA ALA A 110 27.29 16.58 -73.15
C ALA A 110 27.06 17.91 -73.89
N SER A 111 28.14 18.68 -74.07
CA SER A 111 28.22 19.99 -74.75
C SER A 111 27.64 21.15 -73.92
N VAL A 112 28.35 22.23 -73.60
CA VAL A 112 29.06 23.14 -74.52
C VAL A 112 30.16 23.91 -73.76
N ALA A 113 31.34 24.04 -74.37
CA ALA A 113 32.41 24.91 -73.90
C ALA A 113 32.13 26.39 -74.24
N ALA A 114 32.13 27.29 -73.25
CA ALA A 114 32.42 28.73 -73.42
C ALA A 114 32.59 29.46 -72.06
N SER A 115 33.54 30.41 -72.02
CA SER A 115 33.68 31.54 -71.07
C SER A 115 34.39 31.30 -69.71
N SER A 116 35.70 31.56 -69.70
CA SER A 116 36.70 31.25 -68.65
C SER A 116 36.84 32.26 -67.49
N THR A 117 35.83 33.10 -67.20
CA THR A 117 35.88 34.01 -66.03
C THR A 117 34.62 33.92 -65.15
N LYS A 118 33.42 33.81 -65.76
CA LYS A 118 32.20 33.42 -65.03
C LYS A 118 32.22 31.95 -64.62
N SER A 119 32.85 31.09 -65.42
CA SER A 119 33.04 29.67 -65.10
C SER A 119 33.94 29.47 -63.87
N LYS A 120 34.99 30.29 -63.66
CA LYS A 120 35.83 30.24 -62.46
C LYS A 120 35.09 30.72 -61.20
N MET A 121 34.25 31.76 -61.32
CA MET A 121 33.45 32.26 -60.20
C MET A 121 32.35 31.27 -59.83
N ASN A 122 31.69 30.64 -60.81
CA ASN A 122 30.76 29.53 -60.57
C ASN A 122 31.46 28.27 -60.01
N LEU A 123 32.68 27.95 -60.46
CA LEU A 123 33.48 26.86 -59.88
C LEU A 123 33.93 27.16 -58.44
N GLN A 124 34.29 28.41 -58.13
CA GLN A 124 34.68 28.84 -56.78
C GLN A 124 33.49 28.92 -55.84
N VAL A 125 32.32 29.36 -56.32
CA VAL A 125 31.07 29.33 -55.55
C VAL A 125 30.63 27.88 -55.34
N ALA A 126 30.70 27.03 -56.37
CA ALA A 126 30.44 25.59 -56.22
C ALA A 126 31.41 24.94 -55.23
N SER A 127 32.72 25.20 -55.32
CA SER A 127 33.70 24.61 -54.37
C SER A 127 33.56 25.15 -52.95
N SER A 128 33.14 26.41 -52.79
CA SER A 128 32.84 27.01 -51.48
C SER A 128 31.57 26.40 -50.89
N CYS A 129 30.53 26.19 -51.69
CA CYS A 129 29.33 25.46 -51.30
C CYS A 129 29.64 24.01 -50.93
N ASP A 130 30.48 23.32 -51.70
CA ASP A 130 30.90 21.95 -51.41
C ASP A 130 31.69 21.87 -50.09
N GLN A 131 32.60 22.82 -49.84
CA GLN A 131 33.30 22.93 -48.56
C GLN A 131 32.35 23.21 -47.39
N ALA A 132 31.37 24.11 -47.57
CA ALA A 132 30.38 24.42 -46.55
C ALA A 132 29.47 23.22 -46.23
N LEU A 133 29.05 22.47 -47.26
CA LEU A 133 28.27 21.23 -47.10
C LEU A 133 29.09 20.13 -46.42
N ALA A 134 30.37 19.99 -46.78
CA ALA A 134 31.27 19.06 -46.14
C ALA A 134 31.47 19.39 -44.65
N ALA A 135 31.71 20.66 -44.31
CA ALA A 135 31.86 21.13 -42.93
C ALA A 135 30.56 20.98 -42.11
N LEU A 136 29.39 21.25 -42.73
CA LEU A 136 28.09 21.01 -42.10
C LEU A 136 27.91 19.53 -41.77
N GLY A 137 28.27 18.64 -42.68
CA GLY A 137 28.16 17.21 -42.45
C GLY A 137 29.16 16.67 -41.41
N GLU A 138 30.36 17.24 -41.29
CA GLU A 138 31.27 16.94 -40.17
C GLU A 138 30.69 17.39 -38.83
N SER A 139 30.11 18.60 -38.78
CA SER A 139 29.43 19.11 -37.58
C SER A 139 28.25 18.22 -37.17
N GLN A 140 27.47 17.76 -38.15
CA GLN A 140 26.36 16.83 -37.94
C GLN A 140 26.83 15.47 -37.42
N GLN A 141 27.93 14.94 -37.94
CA GLN A 141 28.52 13.69 -37.48
C GLN A 141 28.96 13.81 -36.01
N LEU A 142 29.67 14.88 -35.67
CA LEU A 142 30.14 15.15 -34.31
C LEU A 142 28.96 15.35 -33.33
N LEU A 143 27.88 16.00 -33.78
CA LEU A 143 26.65 16.13 -32.99
C LEU A 143 25.99 14.77 -32.73
N CYS A 144 25.91 13.92 -33.76
CA CYS A 144 25.35 12.58 -33.63
C CYS A 144 26.14 11.74 -32.61
N GLU A 145 27.47 11.71 -32.71
CA GLU A 145 28.33 10.98 -31.78
C GLU A 145 28.16 11.48 -30.35
N LYS A 146 28.08 12.81 -30.16
CA LYS A 146 27.84 13.41 -28.84
C LYS A 146 26.47 13.04 -28.28
N LEU A 147 25.42 13.07 -29.10
CA LEU A 147 24.06 12.65 -28.71
C LEU A 147 24.05 11.19 -28.28
N GLU A 148 24.66 10.31 -29.07
CA GLU A 148 24.71 8.88 -28.76
C GLU A 148 25.51 8.60 -27.48
N MET A 149 26.70 9.19 -27.33
CA MET A 149 27.52 9.05 -26.12
C MET A 149 26.79 9.56 -24.88
N PHE A 150 26.16 10.73 -24.97
CA PHE A 150 25.38 11.31 -23.88
C PHE A 150 24.20 10.40 -23.51
N THR A 151 23.41 9.99 -24.48
CA THR A 151 22.23 9.14 -24.27
C THR A 151 22.60 7.78 -23.67
N ASN A 152 23.67 7.14 -24.16
CA ASN A 152 24.19 5.89 -23.59
C ASN A 152 24.70 6.08 -22.15
N THR A 153 25.33 7.21 -21.86
CA THR A 153 25.76 7.56 -20.49
C THR A 153 24.56 7.74 -19.57
N VAL A 154 23.52 8.48 -20.00
CA VAL A 154 22.27 8.64 -19.24
C VAL A 154 21.58 7.29 -19.02
N GLN A 155 21.52 6.44 -20.05
CA GLN A 155 20.91 5.12 -19.94
C GLN A 155 21.63 4.27 -18.88
N ARG A 156 22.96 4.24 -18.89
CA ARG A 156 23.75 3.45 -17.94
C ARG A 156 23.74 4.05 -16.52
N ASP A 157 24.04 5.33 -16.41
CA ASP A 157 24.38 5.99 -15.15
C ASP A 157 23.16 6.60 -14.44
N VAL A 158 22.02 6.71 -15.11
CA VAL A 158 20.78 7.23 -14.51
C VAL A 158 19.68 6.17 -14.52
N LEU A 159 19.45 5.50 -15.66
CA LEU A 159 18.25 4.65 -15.82
C LEU A 159 18.45 3.21 -15.36
N LEU A 160 19.35 2.48 -16.01
CA LEU A 160 19.47 1.03 -15.83
C LEU A 160 19.96 0.65 -14.45
N ARG A 161 20.91 1.42 -13.90
CA ARG A 161 21.49 1.08 -12.60
C ARG A 161 20.78 1.82 -11.47
N PRO A 162 20.89 3.14 -11.29
CA PRO A 162 20.32 3.76 -10.08
C PRO A 162 18.80 3.77 -10.04
N PHE A 163 18.15 4.15 -11.15
CA PHE A 163 16.70 4.35 -11.14
C PHE A 163 15.94 3.02 -11.10
N GLN A 164 16.30 2.05 -11.93
CA GLN A 164 15.66 0.73 -11.89
C GLN A 164 15.95 -0.02 -10.57
N GLU A 165 17.16 0.07 -10.01
CA GLU A 165 17.46 -0.53 -8.70
C GLU A 165 16.65 0.13 -7.58
N MET A 166 16.51 1.46 -7.61
CA MET A 166 15.68 2.19 -6.65
C MET A 166 14.20 1.77 -6.76
N VAL A 167 13.65 1.71 -7.98
CA VAL A 167 12.25 1.28 -8.20
C VAL A 167 12.04 -0.16 -7.74
N ARG A 168 12.98 -1.07 -8.04
CA ARG A 168 12.91 -2.46 -7.58
C ARG A 168 12.93 -2.56 -6.06
N THR A 169 13.85 -1.84 -5.41
CA THR A 169 13.98 -1.84 -3.93
C THR A 169 12.72 -1.27 -3.28
N TYR A 170 12.14 -0.21 -3.87
CA TYR A 170 10.87 0.35 -3.44
C TYR A 170 9.74 -0.68 -3.57
N GLU A 171 9.62 -1.38 -4.71
CA GLU A 171 8.60 -2.41 -4.91
C GLU A 171 8.72 -3.57 -3.93
N GLU A 172 9.92 -4.08 -3.70
CA GLU A 172 10.20 -5.15 -2.74
C GLU A 172 9.82 -4.73 -1.31
N THR A 173 10.29 -3.56 -0.88
CA THR A 173 10.04 -3.01 0.47
C THR A 173 8.55 -2.79 0.69
N VAL A 174 7.89 -2.14 -0.28
CA VAL A 174 6.46 -1.87 -0.20
C VAL A 174 5.65 -3.18 -0.21
N SER A 175 6.04 -4.17 -1.00
CA SER A 175 5.28 -5.43 -1.07
C SER A 175 5.29 -6.15 0.27
N ALA A 176 6.46 -6.22 0.91
CA ALA A 176 6.59 -6.79 2.24
C ALA A 176 5.75 -6.00 3.27
N MET A 177 5.87 -4.67 3.24
CA MET A 177 5.16 -3.78 4.16
C MET A 177 3.62 -3.89 4.04
N LEU A 178 3.09 -3.90 2.81
CA LEU A 178 1.65 -4.07 2.57
C LEU A 178 1.18 -5.44 3.07
N SER A 179 1.95 -6.50 2.81
CA SER A 179 1.59 -7.85 3.26
C SER A 179 1.53 -7.98 4.77
N GLU A 180 2.46 -7.35 5.50
CA GLU A 180 2.49 -7.36 6.96
C GLU A 180 1.38 -6.48 7.54
N GLY A 181 1.18 -5.28 7.01
CA GLY A 181 0.12 -4.39 7.46
C GLY A 181 -1.29 -4.95 7.21
N ASP A 182 -1.53 -5.60 6.07
CA ASP A 182 -2.79 -6.27 5.78
C ASP A 182 -3.05 -7.44 6.75
N ALA A 183 -2.01 -8.18 7.14
CA ALA A 183 -2.13 -9.23 8.14
C ALA A 183 -2.50 -8.67 9.52
N LEU A 184 -1.89 -7.55 9.93
CA LEU A 184 -2.20 -6.86 11.19
C LEU A 184 -3.64 -6.31 11.19
N ASP A 185 -4.07 -5.63 10.13
CA ASP A 185 -5.43 -5.10 9.99
C ASP A 185 -6.48 -6.20 9.98
N ALA A 186 -6.26 -7.26 9.21
CA ALA A 186 -7.15 -8.41 9.16
C ALA A 186 -7.28 -9.08 10.54
N LEU A 187 -6.18 -9.26 11.26
CA LEU A 187 -6.19 -9.86 12.60
C LEU A 187 -6.95 -8.99 13.61
N LEU A 188 -6.74 -7.66 13.58
CA LEU A 188 -7.45 -6.72 14.45
C LEU A 188 -8.96 -6.77 14.17
N HIS A 189 -9.34 -6.70 12.91
CA HIS A 189 -10.75 -6.70 12.48
C HIS A 189 -11.47 -8.01 12.84
N VAL A 190 -10.83 -9.16 12.58
CA VAL A 190 -11.39 -10.47 12.98
C VAL A 190 -11.54 -10.56 14.50
N THR A 191 -10.56 -10.07 15.26
CA THR A 191 -10.61 -10.12 16.72
C THR A 191 -11.71 -9.21 17.27
N GLN A 192 -11.91 -8.03 16.69
CA GLN A 192 -13.00 -7.11 17.06
C GLN A 192 -14.37 -7.74 16.78
N ARG A 193 -14.54 -8.35 15.60
CA ARG A 193 -15.79 -9.04 15.24
C ARG A 193 -16.12 -10.16 16.25
N ARG A 194 -15.12 -10.94 16.66
CA ARG A 194 -15.30 -11.99 17.67
C ARG A 194 -15.75 -11.46 19.03
N VAL A 195 -15.32 -10.25 19.42
CA VAL A 195 -15.82 -9.60 20.64
C VAL A 195 -17.30 -9.26 20.50
N HIS A 196 -17.72 -8.71 19.35
CA HIS A 196 -19.13 -8.40 19.10
C HIS A 196 -20.01 -9.67 19.08
N GLU A 197 -19.54 -10.71 18.41
CA GLU A 197 -20.23 -12.00 18.33
C GLU A 197 -20.36 -12.64 19.72
N ALA A 198 -19.27 -12.70 20.49
CA ALA A 198 -19.29 -13.26 21.84
C ALA A 198 -20.20 -12.47 22.80
N PHE A 199 -20.22 -11.14 22.69
CA PHE A 199 -21.15 -10.32 23.46
C PHE A 199 -22.60 -10.55 23.06
N ALA A 200 -22.89 -10.68 21.76
CA ALA A 200 -24.24 -10.95 21.28
C ALA A 200 -24.76 -12.31 21.78
N VAL A 201 -23.90 -13.33 21.84
CA VAL A 201 -24.22 -14.63 22.44
C VAL A 201 -24.52 -14.47 23.93
N TYR A 202 -23.66 -13.77 24.68
CA TYR A 202 -23.89 -13.49 26.11
C TYR A 202 -25.21 -12.76 26.35
N ASP A 203 -25.48 -11.67 25.63
CA ASP A 203 -26.71 -10.89 25.77
C ASP A 203 -27.96 -11.69 25.35
N GLY A 204 -27.83 -12.56 24.34
CA GLY A 204 -28.88 -13.49 23.92
C GLY A 204 -29.26 -14.48 25.02
N VAL A 205 -28.26 -15.19 25.58
CA VAL A 205 -28.46 -16.14 26.69
C VAL A 205 -29.10 -15.44 27.89
N PHE A 206 -28.64 -14.24 28.23
CA PHE A 206 -29.20 -13.48 29.35
C PHE A 206 -30.66 -13.09 29.11
N ARG A 207 -31.00 -12.59 27.91
CA ARG A 207 -32.39 -12.25 27.54
C ARG A 207 -33.30 -13.47 27.54
N ASP A 208 -32.81 -14.63 27.12
CA ASP A 208 -33.59 -15.86 27.18
C ASP A 208 -33.82 -16.28 28.63
N MET A 209 -32.83 -16.17 29.52
CA MET A 209 -33.04 -16.37 30.96
C MET A 209 -34.09 -15.41 31.55
N GLU A 210 -34.09 -14.14 31.15
CA GLU A 210 -35.12 -13.17 31.55
C GLU A 210 -36.52 -13.61 31.10
N ARG A 211 -36.66 -14.04 29.84
CA ARG A 211 -37.93 -14.52 29.28
C ARG A 211 -38.45 -15.75 30.01
N HIS A 212 -37.62 -16.77 30.25
CA HIS A 212 -38.01 -17.99 30.96
C HIS A 212 -38.44 -17.69 32.41
N ARG A 213 -37.80 -16.72 33.06
CA ARG A 213 -38.19 -16.25 34.40
C ARG A 213 -39.56 -15.57 34.40
N HIS A 214 -39.87 -14.77 33.38
CA HIS A 214 -41.17 -14.10 33.26
C HIS A 214 -42.29 -15.05 32.80
N ALA A 215 -41.97 -16.08 32.02
CA ALA A 215 -42.93 -17.07 31.49
C ALA A 215 -43.46 -18.06 32.54
N LYS A 216 -42.79 -18.22 33.69
CA LYS A 216 -43.27 -18.99 34.85
C LYS A 216 -43.71 -20.44 34.53
N ASP A 217 -42.99 -21.14 33.66
CA ASP A 217 -43.23 -22.56 33.39
C ASP A 217 -42.60 -23.42 34.51
N PRO A 218 -43.37 -24.20 35.31
CA PRO A 218 -42.88 -24.90 36.49
C PRO A 218 -42.22 -26.25 36.18
N SER A 219 -42.00 -26.59 34.92
CA SER A 219 -41.42 -27.87 34.49
C SER A 219 -39.89 -27.84 34.38
N GLY A 220 -39.17 -27.66 35.50
CA GLY A 220 -37.78 -28.12 35.58
C GLY A 220 -36.79 -27.30 36.41
N PRO A 221 -36.34 -27.79 37.58
CA PRO A 221 -35.14 -27.28 38.27
C PRO A 221 -33.82 -27.54 37.51
N ALA A 222 -33.84 -28.38 36.47
CA ALA A 222 -32.66 -28.78 35.71
C ALA A 222 -32.22 -27.71 34.67
N ASP A 223 -33.19 -27.07 33.99
CA ASP A 223 -32.91 -26.12 32.92
C ASP A 223 -32.33 -24.79 33.45
N SER A 224 -32.70 -24.40 34.68
CA SER A 224 -32.18 -23.17 35.31
C SER A 224 -30.68 -23.27 35.67
N LYS A 225 -30.19 -24.47 36.03
CA LYS A 225 -28.77 -24.70 36.30
C LYS A 225 -27.95 -24.81 35.01
N ALA A 226 -28.49 -25.47 33.97
CA ALA A 226 -27.86 -25.53 32.65
C ALA A 226 -27.72 -24.12 32.03
N ALA A 227 -28.81 -23.33 32.02
CA ALA A 227 -28.77 -21.95 31.55
C ALA A 227 -27.81 -21.05 32.37
N GLY A 228 -27.67 -21.30 33.67
CA GLY A 228 -26.69 -20.63 34.52
C GLY A 228 -25.24 -20.94 34.16
N ASN A 229 -24.94 -22.20 33.80
CA ASN A 229 -23.63 -22.60 33.31
C ASN A 229 -23.34 -22.02 31.92
N ASP A 230 -24.33 -21.99 31.04
CA ASP A 230 -24.19 -21.43 29.70
C ASP A 230 -23.93 -19.91 29.74
N LEU A 231 -24.57 -19.18 30.66
CA LEU A 231 -24.32 -17.75 30.86
C LEU A 231 -22.87 -17.49 31.33
N TRP A 232 -22.37 -18.27 32.30
CA TRP A 232 -21.00 -18.12 32.78
C TRP A 232 -19.97 -18.46 31.69
N LEU A 233 -20.23 -19.51 30.89
CA LEU A 233 -19.39 -19.87 29.75
C LEU A 233 -19.38 -18.75 28.70
N ALA A 234 -20.53 -18.16 28.39
CA ALA A 234 -20.64 -17.04 27.47
C ALA A 234 -19.89 -15.79 27.99
N GLU A 235 -20.00 -15.49 29.29
CA GLU A 235 -19.26 -14.40 29.93
C GLU A 235 -17.74 -14.61 29.88
N MET A 236 -17.27 -15.83 30.20
CA MET A 236 -15.86 -16.18 30.12
C MET A 236 -15.34 -16.10 28.69
N SER A 237 -16.09 -16.62 27.72
CA SER A 237 -15.75 -16.54 26.29
C SER A 237 -15.60 -15.09 25.84
N TYR A 238 -16.58 -14.24 26.17
CA TYR A 238 -16.51 -12.81 25.91
C TYR A 238 -15.27 -12.16 26.55
N GLY A 239 -14.99 -12.44 27.82
CA GLY A 239 -13.81 -11.93 28.52
C GLY A 239 -12.48 -12.36 27.88
N VAL A 240 -12.39 -13.59 27.37
CA VAL A 240 -11.23 -14.09 26.63
C VAL A 240 -11.05 -13.30 25.33
N HIS A 241 -12.13 -13.06 24.58
CA HIS A 241 -12.08 -12.29 23.35
C HIS A 241 -11.69 -10.82 23.59
N VAL A 242 -12.19 -10.19 24.66
CA VAL A 242 -11.80 -8.82 25.04
C VAL A 242 -10.32 -8.74 25.39
N LYS A 243 -9.80 -9.69 26.18
CA LYS A 243 -8.36 -9.74 26.49
C LYS A 243 -7.52 -9.92 25.24
N ARG A 244 -7.93 -10.81 24.33
CA ARG A 244 -7.26 -11.00 23.04
C ARG A 244 -7.25 -9.72 22.21
N LEU A 245 -8.39 -9.01 22.15
CA LEU A 245 -8.47 -7.73 21.44
C LEU A 245 -7.50 -6.68 22.01
N GLN A 246 -7.33 -6.63 23.33
CA GLN A 246 -6.37 -5.72 23.97
C GLN A 246 -4.94 -6.02 23.53
N THR A 247 -4.53 -7.30 23.55
CA THR A 247 -3.20 -7.71 23.10
C THR A 247 -2.99 -7.39 21.61
N VAL A 248 -3.92 -7.82 20.76
CA VAL A 248 -3.86 -7.60 19.31
C VAL A 248 -3.83 -6.10 18.98
N ARG A 249 -4.55 -5.25 19.71
CA ARG A 249 -4.51 -3.80 19.49
C ARG A 249 -3.13 -3.20 19.76
N VAL A 250 -2.43 -3.66 20.80
CA VAL A 250 -1.07 -3.21 21.10
C VAL A 250 -0.10 -3.66 20.01
N GLU A 251 -0.23 -4.91 19.57
CA GLU A 251 0.57 -5.46 18.47
C GLU A 251 0.32 -4.69 17.16
N TYR A 252 -0.94 -4.42 16.83
CA TYR A 252 -1.33 -3.63 15.66
C TYR A 252 -0.69 -2.25 15.66
N VAL A 253 -0.85 -1.47 16.74
CA VAL A 253 -0.31 -0.09 16.80
C VAL A 253 1.22 -0.10 16.71
N LYS A 254 1.89 -1.04 17.39
CA LYS A 254 3.35 -1.16 17.34
C LYS A 254 3.84 -1.61 15.96
N GLY A 255 3.18 -2.61 15.37
CA GLY A 255 3.50 -3.13 14.05
C GLY A 255 3.32 -2.08 12.98
N MET A 256 2.14 -1.44 12.91
CA MET A 256 1.87 -0.35 11.98
C MET A 256 2.85 0.81 12.15
N ALA A 257 3.16 1.23 13.37
CA ALA A 257 4.17 2.28 13.61
C ALA A 257 5.57 1.86 13.10
N GLY A 258 5.94 0.60 13.26
CA GLY A 258 7.17 0.03 12.70
C GLY A 258 7.20 0.10 11.18
N LEU A 259 6.11 -0.29 10.52
CA LEU A 259 5.96 -0.23 9.06
C LEU A 259 6.06 1.21 8.55
N PHE A 260 5.37 2.16 9.17
CA PHE A 260 5.46 3.58 8.80
C PHE A 260 6.86 4.16 9.02
N HIS A 261 7.54 3.74 10.09
CA HIS A 261 8.92 4.16 10.34
C HIS A 261 9.86 3.60 9.27
N GLN A 262 9.72 2.32 8.92
CA GLN A 262 10.47 1.71 7.83
C GLN A 262 10.26 2.49 6.53
N PHE A 263 9.02 2.80 6.17
CA PHE A 263 8.73 3.60 4.97
C PHE A 263 9.33 4.99 4.99
N LYS A 264 9.46 5.63 6.15
CA LYS A 264 10.00 6.98 6.28
C LYS A 264 11.54 7.02 6.19
N VAL A 265 12.20 5.97 6.68
CA VAL A 265 13.67 5.89 6.75
C VAL A 265 14.28 5.46 5.41
N TYR A 266 13.51 4.72 4.61
CA TYR A 266 13.83 4.41 3.21
C TYR A 266 13.33 5.50 2.26
#